data_AF-A0A935ZD96-F1
#
_entry.id   AF-A0A935ZD96-F1
#
_cell.length_a   1.000
_cell.length_b   1.000
_cell.length_c   1.000
_cell.angle_alpha   90.00
_cell.angle_beta   90.00
_cell.angle_gamma   90.00
#
_symmetry.space_group_name_H-M   'P 1'
#
loop_
_entity.id
_entity.type
_entity.pdbx_description
1 polymer ?
#
loop_
_entity_poly.entity_id
_entity_poly.type
_entity_poly.pdbx_seq_one_letter_code
_entity_poly.pdbx_strand_id
1 'polypeptide(L)'
;MSLRSVSLRSLSAVAFVGLLAFSTGCAPSLAAPFDQMKNAPITVYRLQNYEPPAQAAATPGAAVPGLPPQLQQWITAGASLLPPGLIPPGLIPGGAATPAPGQEQVQRFHNFRILGYSALNDKAQREEALAIFGTKSNFTNAATNCLYAEFGFSFGSATGGPPADVMVSLSCNQVKGENFAWPHPGTGLTADTSKRIIAIAQKVFGG
;
A
#
# COMPACT_ATOMS: atom_id res chain seq x y z
N MET A 1 84.67 -15.97 7.21
CA MET A 1 83.32 -15.68 7.73
C MET A 1 82.39 -15.37 6.56
N SER A 2 81.41 -16.25 6.32
CA SER A 2 80.09 -16.05 5.69
C SER A 2 79.99 -15.32 4.33
N LEU A 3 79.78 -16.10 3.26
CA LEU A 3 79.00 -15.70 2.09
C LEU A 3 77.55 -15.44 2.51
N ARG A 4 76.89 -14.43 1.96
CA ARG A 4 75.42 -14.40 1.90
C ARG A 4 74.90 -14.09 0.51
N SER A 5 74.15 -15.07 0.05
CA SER A 5 73.47 -15.25 -1.22
C SER A 5 72.11 -14.52 -1.23
N VAL A 6 71.76 -14.07 -2.45
CA VAL A 6 70.43 -13.86 -3.08
C VAL A 6 69.17 -14.06 -2.22
N SER A 7 68.24 -13.09 -2.26
CA SER A 7 66.81 -13.39 -2.44
C SER A 7 66.09 -12.23 -3.15
N LEU A 8 65.80 -12.46 -4.43
CA LEU A 8 64.99 -11.62 -5.30
C LEU A 8 63.60 -12.26 -5.37
N ARG A 9 62.62 -11.78 -4.59
CA ARG A 9 61.22 -12.24 -4.69
C ARG A 9 60.21 -11.13 -4.38
N SER A 10 59.47 -10.78 -5.42
CA SER A 10 58.04 -10.43 -5.45
C SER A 10 57.52 -9.29 -4.58
N LEU A 11 57.07 -8.22 -5.22
CA LEU A 11 55.76 -7.61 -4.94
C LEU A 11 55.24 -6.91 -6.20
N SER A 12 54.39 -7.63 -6.92
CA SER A 12 53.64 -7.18 -8.08
C SER A 12 52.38 -6.42 -7.67
N ALA A 13 52.00 -5.48 -8.55
CA ALA A 13 50.64 -5.09 -8.90
C ALA A 13 49.79 -4.33 -7.85
N VAL A 14 49.85 -3.00 -7.92
CA VAL A 14 48.76 -2.11 -7.51
C VAL A 14 47.65 -2.21 -8.57
N ALA A 15 46.63 -3.03 -8.31
CA ALA A 15 45.41 -3.06 -9.10
C ALA A 15 44.47 -1.94 -8.61
N PHE A 16 44.39 -0.87 -9.38
CA PHE A 16 43.37 0.18 -9.23
C PHE A 16 42.00 -0.42 -9.60
N VAL A 17 41.19 -0.77 -8.59
CA VAL A 17 39.79 -1.18 -8.76
C VAL A 17 38.96 0.07 -9.06
N GLY A 18 38.15 -0.02 -10.13
CA GLY A 18 37.60 1.11 -10.86
C GLY A 18 36.68 2.06 -10.09
N LEU A 19 36.93 3.35 -10.25
CA LEU A 19 35.91 4.39 -10.17
C LEU A 19 35.22 4.49 -11.54
N LEU A 20 34.01 3.96 -11.64
CA LEU A 20 33.09 4.34 -12.71
C LEU A 20 32.64 5.78 -12.48
N ALA A 21 33.33 6.72 -13.11
CA ALA A 21 32.89 8.10 -13.23
C ALA A 21 31.69 8.16 -14.19
N PHE A 22 30.47 8.08 -13.65
CA PHE A 22 29.26 8.50 -14.37
C PHE A 22 29.15 10.03 -14.32
N SER A 23 29.93 10.71 -15.17
CA SER A 23 29.71 12.12 -15.50
C SER A 23 28.95 12.18 -16.84
N THR A 24 27.63 12.08 -16.77
CA THR A 24 26.73 12.56 -17.84
C THR A 24 25.73 13.51 -17.18
N GLY A 25 25.50 14.66 -17.80
CA GLY A 25 24.77 15.78 -17.21
C GLY A 25 23.43 15.36 -16.60
N CYS A 26 23.31 15.56 -15.28
CA CYS A 26 22.13 15.17 -14.52
C CYS A 26 20.97 16.12 -14.80
N ALA A 27 20.13 15.80 -15.78
CA ALA A 27 18.70 15.94 -15.51
C ALA A 27 18.44 15.14 -14.21
N PRO A 28 17.70 15.66 -13.20
CA PRO A 28 17.54 14.96 -11.94
C PRO A 28 16.99 13.55 -12.21
N SER A 29 17.88 12.57 -12.19
CA SER A 29 17.53 11.19 -12.45
C SER A 29 16.71 10.74 -11.26
N LEU A 30 15.52 10.21 -11.52
CA LEU A 30 14.70 9.61 -10.49
C LEU A 30 15.54 8.56 -9.75
N ALA A 31 15.41 8.48 -8.44
CA ALA A 31 16.08 7.45 -7.67
C ALA A 31 15.41 6.09 -7.92
N ALA A 32 16.18 5.00 -7.86
CA ALA A 32 15.64 3.65 -7.94
C ALA A 32 14.63 3.39 -6.82
N PRO A 33 13.52 2.66 -7.06
CA PRO A 33 13.16 2.00 -8.31
C PRO A 33 12.41 2.88 -9.32
N PHE A 34 12.15 4.15 -9.00
CA PHE A 34 11.25 5.02 -9.78
C PHE A 34 11.78 5.36 -11.19
N ASP A 35 13.09 5.32 -11.40
CA ASP A 35 13.72 5.46 -12.71
C ASP A 35 13.31 4.37 -13.71
N GLN A 36 13.06 3.15 -13.22
CA GLN A 36 12.68 1.99 -14.03
C GLN A 36 11.16 1.90 -14.26
N MET A 37 10.36 2.65 -13.49
CA MET A 37 8.90 2.56 -13.48
C MET A 37 8.21 3.61 -14.36
N LYS A 38 8.96 4.29 -15.24
CA LYS A 38 8.41 5.32 -16.16
C LYS A 38 7.27 4.82 -17.04
N ASN A 39 7.29 3.55 -17.40
CA ASN A 39 6.26 2.91 -18.23
C ASN A 39 5.35 1.96 -17.43
N ALA A 40 5.57 1.83 -16.13
CA ALA A 40 4.74 0.98 -15.29
C ALA A 40 3.35 1.60 -15.07
N PRO A 41 2.31 0.77 -14.90
CA PRO A 41 1.02 1.25 -14.43
C PRO A 41 1.17 1.80 -13.00
N ILE A 42 0.47 2.89 -12.71
CA ILE A 42 0.43 3.47 -11.36
C ILE A 42 -1.03 3.50 -10.92
N THR A 43 -1.31 2.93 -9.75
CA THR A 43 -2.63 2.96 -9.13
C THR A 43 -2.58 3.79 -7.86
N VAL A 44 -3.53 4.70 -7.70
CA VAL A 44 -3.71 5.48 -6.47
C VAL A 44 -4.89 4.93 -5.70
N TYR A 45 -4.70 4.75 -4.40
CA TYR A 45 -5.71 4.28 -3.46
C TYR A 45 -6.03 5.40 -2.48
N ARG A 46 -7.31 5.62 -2.21
CA ARG A 46 -7.79 6.38 -1.06
C ARG A 46 -7.98 5.41 0.09
N LEU A 47 -7.33 5.67 1.22
CA LEU A 47 -7.24 4.75 2.34
C LEU A 47 -8.05 5.27 3.53
N GLN A 48 -8.64 4.34 4.27
CA GLN A 48 -9.30 4.63 5.53
C GLN A 48 -8.29 4.60 6.66
N ASN A 49 -8.08 5.75 7.29
CA ASN A 49 -7.14 5.92 8.39
C ASN A 49 -7.64 5.34 9.75
N TYR A 50 -8.96 5.25 9.93
CA TYR A 50 -9.56 4.74 11.18
C TYR A 50 -10.69 3.74 10.88
N GLU A 51 -10.55 2.52 11.38
CA GLU A 51 -11.61 1.51 11.39
C GLU A 51 -12.14 1.42 12.83
N PRO A 52 -13.43 1.69 13.09
CA PRO A 52 -14.00 1.42 14.40
C PRO A 52 -13.83 -0.07 14.71
N PRO A 53 -13.51 -0.44 15.96
CA PRO A 53 -13.38 -1.85 16.31
C PRO A 53 -14.65 -2.58 15.90
N ALA A 54 -14.50 -3.63 15.10
CA ALA A 54 -15.62 -4.46 14.71
C ALA A 54 -16.34 -4.89 15.98
N GLN A 55 -17.61 -4.50 16.13
CA GLN A 55 -18.46 -5.03 17.17
C GLN A 55 -18.48 -6.55 16.93
N ALA A 56 -17.93 -7.30 17.88
CA ALA A 56 -17.85 -8.75 17.79
C ALA A 56 -19.23 -9.28 17.42
N ALA A 57 -19.36 -9.84 16.22
CA ALA A 57 -20.58 -10.50 15.81
C ALA A 57 -20.87 -11.60 16.84
N ALA A 58 -22.02 -11.51 17.50
CA ALA A 58 -22.46 -12.53 18.43
C ALA A 58 -22.46 -13.89 17.74
N THR A 59 -21.78 -14.85 18.34
CA THR A 59 -21.65 -16.23 17.86
C THR A 59 -23.04 -16.81 17.58
N PRO A 60 -23.41 -17.13 16.33
CA PRO A 60 -24.72 -17.70 16.02
C PRO A 60 -24.70 -19.18 16.37
N GLY A 61 -25.47 -19.61 17.37
CA GLY A 61 -25.52 -21.03 17.72
C GLY A 61 -26.30 -21.46 18.96
N ALA A 62 -27.10 -20.61 19.60
CA ALA A 62 -27.96 -21.06 20.71
C ALA A 62 -29.37 -21.38 20.19
N ALA A 63 -29.65 -22.67 19.98
CA ALA A 63 -30.98 -23.17 19.66
C ALA A 63 -31.96 -22.89 20.82
N VAL A 64 -33.11 -22.29 20.53
CA VAL A 64 -34.20 -22.06 21.50
C VAL A 64 -35.20 -23.22 21.44
N PRO A 65 -35.32 -24.07 22.46
CA PRO A 65 -36.25 -25.21 22.47
C PRO A 65 -37.70 -24.75 22.74
N GLY A 66 -38.67 -25.25 21.96
CA GLY A 66 -40.10 -25.24 22.36
C GLY A 66 -41.15 -24.60 21.45
N LEU A 67 -40.91 -24.37 20.14
CA LEU A 67 -41.91 -23.74 19.26
C LEU A 67 -42.84 -24.75 18.53
N PRO A 68 -44.18 -24.55 18.55
CA PRO A 68 -45.17 -25.38 17.84
C PRO A 68 -45.10 -25.26 16.30
N PRO A 69 -45.38 -26.35 15.56
CA PRO A 69 -45.10 -26.46 14.11
C PRO A 69 -45.93 -25.53 13.22
N GLN A 70 -47.14 -25.15 13.63
CA GLN A 70 -47.94 -24.18 12.88
C GLN A 70 -47.29 -22.79 12.84
N LEU A 71 -46.46 -22.47 13.86
CA LEU A 71 -45.80 -21.16 13.89
C LEU A 71 -44.60 -21.08 12.92
N GLN A 72 -43.96 -22.20 12.60
CA GLN A 72 -42.82 -22.22 11.68
C GLN A 72 -43.22 -21.88 10.24
N GLN A 73 -44.47 -22.16 9.84
CA GLN A 73 -44.94 -21.90 8.48
C GLN A 73 -45.12 -20.41 8.18
N TRP A 74 -45.67 -19.61 9.10
CA TRP A 74 -45.81 -18.16 8.88
C TRP A 74 -44.47 -17.43 8.97
N ILE A 75 -43.52 -17.91 9.77
CA ILE A 75 -42.17 -17.32 9.85
C ILE A 75 -41.45 -17.48 8.50
N THR A 76 -41.54 -18.65 7.89
CA THR A 76 -40.88 -18.95 6.61
C THR A 76 -41.46 -18.12 5.46
N ALA A 77 -42.78 -17.94 5.44
CA ALA A 77 -43.46 -17.12 4.43
C ALA A 77 -43.25 -15.61 4.64
N GLY A 78 -43.17 -15.14 5.90
CA GLY A 78 -42.90 -13.72 6.21
C GLY A 78 -41.45 -13.31 5.97
N ALA A 79 -40.50 -14.23 6.14
CA ALA A 79 -39.06 -13.98 5.97
C ALA A 79 -38.65 -13.65 4.53
N SER A 80 -39.42 -14.07 3.53
CA SER A 80 -39.11 -13.81 2.11
C SER A 80 -39.54 -12.42 1.61
N LEU A 81 -40.34 -11.68 2.40
CA LEU A 81 -40.79 -10.32 2.10
C LEU A 81 -40.00 -9.23 2.83
N LEU A 82 -39.04 -9.61 3.68
CA LEU A 82 -38.19 -8.66 4.40
C LEU A 82 -36.90 -8.40 3.59
N PRO A 83 -36.48 -7.12 3.42
CA PRO A 83 -35.20 -6.80 2.81
C PRO A 83 -34.04 -7.54 3.50
N PRO A 84 -32.99 -7.95 2.76
CA PRO A 84 -31.84 -8.65 3.35
C PRO A 84 -31.22 -7.79 4.45
N GLY A 85 -31.34 -8.22 5.71
CA GLY A 85 -30.80 -7.49 6.88
C GLY A 85 -31.77 -7.21 8.02
N LEU A 86 -33.08 -7.47 7.86
CA LEU A 86 -34.08 -7.30 8.95
C LEU A 86 -34.56 -8.61 9.57
N ILE A 87 -34.03 -9.75 9.15
CA ILE A 87 -34.38 -11.06 9.71
C ILE A 87 -33.32 -11.40 10.76
N PRO A 88 -33.64 -11.33 12.06
CA PRO A 88 -32.68 -11.67 13.11
C PRO A 88 -32.25 -13.13 12.95
N PRO A 89 -30.93 -13.43 12.99
CA PRO A 89 -30.42 -14.78 12.81
C PRO A 89 -30.99 -15.72 13.89
N GLY A 90 -31.69 -16.79 13.48
CA GLY A 90 -32.17 -17.85 14.38
C GLY A 90 -33.64 -18.24 14.25
N LEU A 91 -34.43 -17.59 13.39
CA LEU A 91 -35.88 -17.84 13.27
C LEU A 91 -36.30 -18.96 12.29
N ILE A 92 -35.38 -19.54 11.51
CA ILE A 92 -35.71 -20.57 10.49
C ILE A 92 -34.98 -21.88 10.81
N PRO A 93 -35.63 -22.85 11.47
CA PRO A 93 -35.04 -24.16 11.76
C PRO A 93 -34.87 -24.97 10.47
N GLY A 94 -33.63 -25.37 10.16
CA GLY A 94 -33.33 -26.26 9.03
C GLY A 94 -33.05 -25.55 7.69
N GLY A 95 -33.09 -24.22 7.64
CA GLY A 95 -32.46 -23.50 6.54
C GLY A 95 -30.95 -23.67 6.66
N ALA A 96 -30.31 -24.19 5.60
CA ALA A 96 -28.86 -24.15 5.46
C ALA A 96 -28.38 -22.79 5.94
N ALA A 97 -27.40 -22.77 6.85
CA ALA A 97 -26.78 -21.54 7.29
C ALA A 97 -26.44 -20.72 6.05
N THR A 98 -27.28 -19.73 5.75
CA THR A 98 -26.86 -18.63 4.90
C THR A 98 -25.57 -18.18 5.56
N PRO A 99 -24.45 -18.12 4.83
CA PRO A 99 -23.26 -17.54 5.43
C PRO A 99 -23.73 -16.28 6.12
N ALA A 100 -23.31 -16.06 7.36
CA ALA A 100 -23.46 -14.77 8.01
C ALA A 100 -23.16 -13.69 6.95
N PRO A 101 -23.52 -12.42 7.15
CA PRO A 101 -22.76 -11.36 6.51
C PRO A 101 -21.29 -11.39 7.03
N GLY A 102 -20.59 -12.53 6.96
CA GLY A 102 -19.81 -12.79 5.76
C GLY A 102 -18.94 -11.61 5.55
N GLN A 103 -17.91 -11.54 6.42
CA GLN A 103 -16.61 -10.94 6.15
C GLN A 103 -16.60 -10.42 4.71
N GLU A 104 -17.14 -9.22 4.52
CA GLU A 104 -17.05 -8.56 3.23
C GLU A 104 -15.54 -8.56 3.00
N GLN A 105 -15.06 -9.16 1.92
CA GLN A 105 -13.62 -9.27 1.69
C GLN A 105 -13.14 -7.86 1.37
N VAL A 106 -13.02 -7.05 2.42
CA VAL A 106 -12.70 -5.64 2.37
C VAL A 106 -11.34 -5.58 1.71
N GLN A 107 -11.29 -5.02 0.51
CA GLN A 107 -10.02 -4.85 -0.17
C GLN A 107 -9.14 -3.93 0.66
N ARG A 108 -7.92 -4.38 0.92
CA ARG A 108 -6.94 -3.65 1.71
C ARG A 108 -5.70 -3.38 0.88
N PHE A 109 -5.14 -2.20 1.08
CA PHE A 109 -3.80 -1.84 0.63
C PHE A 109 -2.90 -1.96 1.85
N HIS A 110 -2.12 -3.04 1.89
CA HIS A 110 -1.47 -3.54 3.11
C HIS A 110 -2.51 -3.75 4.23
N ASN A 111 -2.46 -2.98 5.32
CA ASN A 111 -3.40 -3.09 6.44
C ASN A 111 -4.56 -2.09 6.38
N PHE A 112 -4.52 -1.13 5.44
CA PHE A 112 -5.51 -0.07 5.35
C PHE A 112 -6.66 -0.47 4.42
N ARG A 113 -7.90 -0.25 4.85
CA ARG A 113 -9.08 -0.45 4.00
C ARG A 113 -9.07 0.55 2.85
N ILE A 114 -9.34 0.06 1.64
CA ILE A 114 -9.45 0.88 0.44
C ILE A 114 -10.86 1.48 0.40
N LEU A 115 -10.94 2.80 0.31
CA LEU A 115 -12.19 3.56 0.10
C LEU A 115 -12.46 3.80 -1.39
N GLY A 116 -11.42 3.82 -2.20
CA GLY A 116 -11.49 3.97 -3.65
C GLY A 116 -10.11 3.79 -4.25
N TYR A 117 -10.06 3.46 -5.54
CA TYR A 117 -8.82 3.34 -6.29
C TYR A 117 -9.01 3.83 -7.72
N SER A 118 -7.93 4.26 -8.35
CA SER A 118 -7.93 4.64 -9.76
C SER A 118 -6.53 4.50 -10.34
N ALA A 119 -6.47 4.05 -11.59
CA ALA A 119 -5.23 4.12 -12.36
C ALA A 119 -4.93 5.58 -12.73
N LEU A 120 -3.65 5.98 -12.67
CA LEU A 120 -3.18 7.22 -13.28
C LEU A 120 -3.01 6.97 -14.77
N ASN A 121 -3.99 7.38 -15.57
CA ASN A 121 -3.96 7.20 -17.01
C ASN A 121 -3.30 8.40 -17.72
N ASP A 122 -3.36 9.59 -17.14
CA ASP A 122 -2.74 10.79 -17.70
C ASP A 122 -1.21 10.75 -17.55
N LYS A 123 -0.50 11.02 -18.65
CA LYS A 123 0.97 10.98 -18.68
C LYS A 123 1.57 11.99 -17.71
N ALA A 124 1.03 13.20 -17.63
CA ALA A 124 1.57 14.24 -16.75
C ALA A 124 1.36 13.87 -15.27
N GLN A 125 0.21 13.27 -14.91
CA GLN A 125 0.00 12.76 -13.55
C GLN A 125 0.96 11.62 -13.17
N ARG A 126 1.23 10.71 -14.11
CA ARG A 126 2.20 9.62 -13.89
C ARG A 126 3.61 10.16 -13.70
N GLU A 127 4.04 11.07 -14.56
CA GLU A 127 5.34 11.75 -14.47
C GLU A 127 5.47 12.55 -13.18
N GLU A 128 4.39 13.22 -12.77
CA GLU A 128 4.33 13.96 -11.51
C GLU A 128 4.44 13.04 -10.31
N ALA A 129 3.73 11.90 -10.28
CA ALA A 129 3.86 10.91 -9.22
C ALA A 129 5.30 10.38 -9.14
N LEU A 130 5.89 10.02 -10.28
CA LEU A 130 7.29 9.59 -10.36
C LEU A 130 8.26 10.68 -9.89
N ALA A 131 8.02 11.94 -10.25
CA ALA A 131 8.83 13.07 -9.81
C ALA A 131 8.72 13.31 -8.31
N ILE A 132 7.51 13.21 -7.74
CA ILE A 132 7.25 13.32 -6.29
C ILE A 132 8.06 12.28 -5.53
N PHE A 133 7.92 10.99 -5.87
CA PHE A 133 8.54 9.92 -5.08
C PHE A 133 9.97 9.59 -5.49
N GLY A 134 10.39 9.93 -6.71
CA GLY A 134 11.73 9.68 -7.22
C GLY A 134 12.75 10.78 -6.93
N THR A 135 12.33 11.94 -6.42
CA THR A 135 13.25 13.10 -6.25
C THR A 135 13.49 13.42 -4.77
N LYS A 136 14.77 13.43 -4.38
CA LYS A 136 15.20 13.67 -2.99
C LYS A 136 14.69 14.99 -2.39
N SER A 137 14.62 16.06 -3.17
CA SER A 137 14.21 17.40 -2.69
C SER A 137 12.79 17.45 -2.14
N ASN A 138 11.97 16.45 -2.44
CA ASN A 138 10.61 16.35 -1.96
C ASN A 138 10.53 15.81 -0.52
N PHE A 139 11.67 15.40 0.06
CA PHE A 139 11.74 14.76 1.35
C PHE A 139 12.70 15.47 2.31
N THR A 140 12.37 15.37 3.60
CA THR A 140 13.15 15.88 4.72
C THR A 140 13.35 14.76 5.74
N ASN A 141 14.32 14.96 6.64
CA ASN A 141 14.56 14.03 7.74
C ASN A 141 13.55 14.21 8.90
N ALA A 142 12.67 15.20 8.83
CA ALA A 142 11.66 15.48 9.85
C ALA A 142 10.43 14.56 9.66
N ALA A 143 10.65 13.25 9.81
CA ALA A 143 9.58 12.27 9.81
C ALA A 143 8.99 12.15 11.22
N THR A 144 7.66 12.23 11.33
CA THR A 144 6.96 12.00 12.60
C THR A 144 6.72 10.50 12.76
N ASN A 145 6.94 9.93 13.94
CA ASN A 145 6.65 8.50 14.20
C ASN A 145 5.13 8.19 14.26
N CYS A 146 4.37 8.55 13.23
CA CYS A 146 2.96 8.20 13.07
C CYS A 146 2.66 7.83 11.62
N LEU A 147 2.02 6.69 11.38
CA LEU A 147 1.63 6.26 10.05
C LEU A 147 0.12 6.08 9.99
N TYR A 148 -0.51 7.13 9.49
CA TYR A 148 -1.94 7.24 9.29
C TYR A 148 -2.17 7.43 7.80
N ALA A 149 -2.08 6.35 7.02
CA ALA A 149 -2.06 6.45 5.57
C ALA A 149 -3.45 6.85 5.04
N GLU A 150 -3.55 8.01 4.40
CA GLU A 150 -4.77 8.44 3.69
C GLU A 150 -4.70 8.13 2.20
N PHE A 151 -3.49 7.97 1.65
CA PHE A 151 -3.29 7.58 0.27
C PHE A 151 -2.26 6.47 0.12
N GLY A 152 -2.47 5.60 -0.87
CA GLY A 152 -1.50 4.61 -1.32
C GLY A 152 -1.19 4.82 -2.79
N PHE A 153 0.07 4.70 -3.18
CA PHE A 153 0.51 4.70 -4.57
C PHE A 153 1.19 3.37 -4.85
N SER A 154 0.64 2.59 -5.77
CA SER A 154 1.26 1.34 -6.22
C SER A 154 1.87 1.56 -7.59
N PHE A 155 3.18 1.40 -7.68
CA PHE A 155 3.93 1.45 -8.92
C PHE A 155 4.16 0.01 -9.37
N GLY A 156 3.50 -0.38 -10.47
CA GLY A 156 3.66 -1.72 -11.03
C GLY A 156 5.12 -2.03 -11.37
N SER A 157 5.45 -3.32 -11.43
CA SER A 157 6.74 -3.75 -11.93
C SER A 157 6.69 -3.92 -13.45
N ALA A 158 7.65 -3.34 -14.17
CA ALA A 158 7.85 -3.62 -15.59
C ALA A 158 8.37 -5.04 -15.86
N THR A 159 8.93 -5.71 -14.83
CA THR A 159 9.58 -7.01 -14.92
C THR A 159 8.80 -8.13 -14.21
N GLY A 160 7.56 -7.86 -13.79
CA GLY A 160 6.69 -8.84 -13.11
C GLY A 160 7.04 -9.11 -11.64
N GLY A 161 7.89 -8.28 -11.03
CA GLY A 161 8.16 -8.28 -9.59
C GLY A 161 7.02 -7.67 -8.75
N PRO A 162 7.14 -7.68 -7.41
CA PRO A 162 6.18 -7.00 -6.55
C PRO A 162 6.16 -5.49 -6.88
N PRO A 163 4.99 -4.84 -6.79
CA PRO A 163 4.90 -3.40 -7.01
C PRO A 163 5.67 -2.65 -5.93
N ALA A 164 6.27 -1.52 -6.30
CA ALA A 164 6.82 -0.58 -5.32
C ALA A 164 5.66 0.24 -4.76
N ASP A 165 5.31 0.02 -3.50
CA ASP A 165 4.13 0.61 -2.88
C ASP A 165 4.54 1.74 -1.92
N VAL A 166 3.87 2.88 -2.01
CA VAL A 166 4.13 4.04 -1.14
C VAL A 166 2.85 4.42 -0.42
N MET A 167 2.87 4.29 0.91
CA MET A 167 1.83 4.83 1.78
C MET A 167 2.16 6.27 2.13
N VAL A 168 1.19 7.16 1.92
CA VAL A 168 1.30 8.59 2.22
C VAL A 168 0.43 8.90 3.42
N SER A 169 1.05 9.49 4.44
CA SER A 169 0.38 10.08 5.59
C SER A 169 0.53 11.60 5.56
N LEU A 170 -0.47 12.29 5.03
CA LEU A 170 -0.51 13.75 4.99
C LEU A 170 -0.68 14.34 6.39
N SER A 171 -1.44 13.68 7.27
CA SER A 171 -1.58 14.10 8.68
C SER A 171 -0.25 14.09 9.43
N CYS A 172 0.64 13.18 9.06
CA CYS A 172 1.97 13.02 9.67
C CYS A 172 3.09 13.67 8.85
N ASN A 173 2.76 14.28 7.71
CA ASN A 173 3.70 14.77 6.70
C ASN A 173 4.81 13.76 6.41
N GLN A 174 4.46 12.50 6.12
CA GLN A 174 5.47 11.50 5.80
C GLN A 174 4.97 10.42 4.84
N VAL A 175 5.92 9.65 4.32
CA VAL A 175 5.66 8.48 3.50
C VAL A 175 6.31 7.23 4.08
N LYS A 176 5.82 6.06 3.68
CA LYS A 176 6.47 4.79 3.93
C LYS A 176 6.47 3.96 2.64
N GLY A 177 7.65 3.53 2.22
CA GLY A 177 7.79 2.55 1.15
C GLY A 177 7.55 1.13 1.67
N GLU A 178 6.89 0.31 0.87
CA GLU A 178 6.64 -1.11 1.10
C GLU A 178 7.09 -1.88 -0.15
N ASN A 179 7.60 -3.10 0.04
CA ASN A 179 8.12 -3.97 -1.03
C ASN A 179 9.40 -3.47 -1.75
N PHE A 180 10.02 -2.38 -1.29
CA PHE A 180 11.34 -1.92 -1.77
C PHE A 180 12.10 -1.14 -0.69
N ALA A 181 13.40 -0.94 -0.90
CA ALA A 181 14.22 -0.09 -0.06
C ALA A 181 14.02 1.39 -0.42
N TRP A 182 13.58 2.20 0.54
CA TRP A 182 13.37 3.63 0.32
C TRP A 182 14.69 4.33 -0.09
N PRO A 183 14.75 5.04 -1.22
CA PRO A 183 16.02 5.51 -1.77
C PRO A 183 16.46 6.89 -1.24
N HIS A 184 15.61 7.58 -0.47
CA HIS A 184 15.89 8.92 0.03
C HIS A 184 16.33 8.87 1.51
N PRO A 185 17.16 9.83 1.95
CA PRO A 185 17.67 9.85 3.33
C PRO A 185 16.58 10.11 4.38
N GLY A 186 15.43 10.63 3.98
CA GLY A 186 14.29 10.91 4.85
C GLY A 186 12.96 10.56 4.18
N THR A 187 11.94 10.44 5.01
CA THR A 187 10.57 10.11 4.60
C THR A 187 9.58 11.23 4.92
N GLY A 188 10.01 12.31 5.58
CA GLY A 188 9.17 13.47 5.87
C GLY A 188 8.87 14.24 4.58
N LEU A 189 7.62 14.60 4.35
CA LEU A 189 7.17 15.37 3.18
C LEU A 189 7.49 16.85 3.37
N THR A 190 7.95 17.52 2.31
CA THR A 190 7.92 18.99 2.29
C THR A 190 6.49 19.49 2.09
N ALA A 191 6.23 20.75 2.47
CA ALA A 191 4.92 21.37 2.25
C ALA A 191 4.52 21.42 0.77
N ASP A 192 5.48 21.60 -0.13
CA ASP A 192 5.24 21.57 -1.59
C ASP A 192 4.85 20.17 -2.06
N THR A 193 5.58 19.14 -1.59
CA THR A 193 5.28 17.74 -1.88
C THR A 193 3.86 17.36 -1.46
N SER A 194 3.45 17.72 -0.24
CA SER A 194 2.09 17.44 0.25
C SER A 194 1.03 18.08 -0.64
N LYS A 195 1.21 19.34 -1.09
CA LYS A 195 0.30 20.01 -2.01
C LYS A 195 0.19 19.29 -3.35
N ARG A 196 1.31 18.83 -3.90
CA ARG A 196 1.36 18.12 -5.19
C ARG A 196 0.67 16.76 -5.11
N ILE A 197 0.83 16.04 -4.01
CA ILE A 197 0.08 14.79 -3.76
C ILE A 197 -1.43 15.05 -3.68
N ILE A 198 -1.85 16.08 -2.94
CA ILE A 198 -3.26 16.48 -2.86
C ILE A 198 -3.81 16.83 -4.26
N ALA A 199 -3.03 17.55 -5.08
CA ALA A 199 -3.43 17.90 -6.43
C ALA A 199 -3.63 16.66 -7.34
N ILE A 200 -2.82 15.61 -7.20
CA ILE A 200 -3.08 14.33 -7.87
C ILE A 200 -4.39 13.73 -7.35
N ALA A 201 -4.55 13.62 -6.03
CA ALA A 201 -5.72 13.00 -5.41
C ALA A 201 -7.04 13.70 -5.81
N GLN A 202 -7.06 15.03 -5.82
CA GLN A 202 -8.22 15.83 -6.23
C GLN A 202 -8.62 15.56 -7.69
N LYS A 203 -7.64 15.47 -8.59
CA LYS A 203 -7.89 15.17 -10.01
C LYS A 203 -8.41 13.74 -10.20
N VAL A 204 -7.94 12.80 -9.38
CA VAL A 204 -8.28 11.38 -9.51
C VAL A 204 -9.65 11.06 -8.91
N PHE A 205 -9.96 11.62 -7.75
CA PHE A 205 -11.17 11.28 -6.98
C PHE A 205 -12.28 12.35 -7.06
N GLY A 206 -12.12 13.37 -7.90
CA GLY A 206 -13.15 14.38 -8.16
C GLY A 206 -13.47 15.25 -6.95
N GLY A 207 -12.44 15.94 -6.44
CA GLY A 207 -12.52 16.78 -5.24
C GLY A 207 -13.68 17.76 -5.19
#